data_AF-A0A349JL34-F1
#
_entry.id   AF-A0A349JL34-F1
#
_cell.length_a   1.000
_cell.length_b   1.000
_cell.length_c   1.000
_cell.angle_alpha   90.00
_cell.angle_beta   90.00
_cell.angle_gamma   90.00
#
_symmetry.space_group_name_H-M   'P 1'
#
loop_
_entity.id
_entity.type
_entity.pdbx_description
1 polymer ?
#
loop_
_entity_poly.entity_id
_entity_poly.type
_entity_poly.pdbx_seq_one_letter_code
_entity_poly.pdbx_strand_id
1 'polypeptide(L)' 'MQTKTIAIRVNAEVARIFEAASEEQRRKLEALLSLKLSDAIRRKRPLEEVMSEMSRNAQSRGLTPEILDSILFDE' A
#
# COMPACT_ATOMS: atom_id res chain seq x y z
N MET A 1 3.19 16.42 1.28
CA MET A 1 2.11 15.46 1.61
C MET A 1 1.32 16.03 2.77
N GLN A 2 -0.01 15.97 2.75
CA GLN A 2 -0.83 16.46 3.85
C GLN A 2 -0.88 15.40 4.96
N THR A 3 -0.57 15.79 6.20
CA THR A 3 -0.71 14.92 7.38
C THR A 3 -1.97 15.29 8.17
N LYS A 4 -2.57 14.31 8.86
CA LYS A 4 -3.67 14.52 9.80
C LYS A 4 -3.34 13.82 11.11
N THR A 5 -3.61 14.50 12.23
CA THR A 5 -3.44 13.94 13.56
C THR A 5 -4.56 12.95 13.87
N ILE A 6 -4.19 11.78 14.40
CA ILE A 6 -5.10 10.78 14.96
C ILE A 6 -4.68 10.45 16.38
N ALA A 7 -5.64 10.20 17.27
CA ALA A 7 -5.36 9.74 18.63
C ALA A 7 -5.29 8.21 18.65
N ILE A 8 -4.16 7.66 19.08
CA ILE A 8 -3.94 6.20 19.19
C ILE A 8 -3.55 5.88 20.62
N ARG A 9 -4.18 4.86 21.21
CA ARG A 9 -3.78 4.37 22.53
C ARG A 9 -2.54 3.50 22.39
N VAL A 10 -1.49 3.88 23.07
CA VAL A 10 -0.24 3.11 23.23
C VAL A 10 0.00 2.82 24.71
N ASN A 11 0.99 2.00 25.04
CA ASN A 11 1.37 1.84 26.44
C ASN A 11 1.98 3.16 26.99
N ALA A 12 1.91 3.36 28.30
CA ALA A 12 2.31 4.62 28.94
C ALA A 12 3.82 4.93 28.79
N GLU A 13 4.66 3.91 28.67
CA GLU A 13 6.10 4.08 28.48
C GLU A 13 6.44 4.59 27.08
N VAL A 14 5.83 4.03 26.03
CA VAL A 14 6.00 4.50 24.66
C VAL A 14 5.50 5.92 24.50
N ALA A 15 4.38 6.28 25.13
CA ALA A 15 3.89 7.66 25.15
C ALA A 15 4.95 8.61 25.71
N ARG A 16 5.51 8.30 26.89
CA ARG A 16 6.60 9.09 27.50
C ARG A 16 7.84 9.20 26.61
N ILE A 17 8.27 8.09 25.99
CA ILE A 17 9.45 8.08 25.11
C ILE A 17 9.21 8.94 23.86
N PHE A 18 8.04 8.83 23.23
CA PHE A 18 7.68 9.61 22.05
C PHE A 18 7.55 11.11 22.38
N GLU A 19 6.96 11.43 23.53
CA GLU A 19 6.87 12.79 24.06
C GLU A 19 8.24 13.38 24.43
N ALA A 20 9.22 12.56 24.82
CA ALA A 20 10.58 13.03 25.08
C ALA A 20 11.46 13.13 23.81
N ALA A 21 11.03 12.56 22.69
CA ALA A 21 11.81 12.52 21.46
C ALA A 21 11.89 13.89 20.77
N SER A 22 12.96 14.11 19.99
CA SER A 22 13.11 15.32 19.19
C SER A 22 12.06 15.39 18.07
N GLU A 23 11.79 16.59 17.57
CA GLU A 23 10.87 16.79 16.44
C GLU A 23 11.27 15.97 15.21
N GLU A 24 12.57 15.82 14.94
CA GLU A 24 13.04 14.99 13.84
C GLU A 24 12.73 13.50 14.08
N GLN A 25 12.96 13.00 15.30
CA GLN A 25 12.64 11.62 15.67
C GLN A 25 11.15 11.34 15.59
N ARG A 26 10.32 12.25 16.11
CA ARG A 26 8.85 12.15 16.04
C ARG A 26 8.37 12.05 14.60
N ARG A 27 8.83 12.93 13.71
CA ARG A 27 8.47 12.89 12.27
C ARG A 27 8.84 11.57 11.59
N LYS A 28 10.02 11.01 11.90
CA LYS A 28 10.44 9.70 11.38
C LYS A 28 9.52 8.58 11.87
N LEU A 29 9.15 8.60 13.14
CA LEU A 29 8.25 7.63 13.75
C LEU A 29 6.81 7.76 13.20
N GLU A 30 6.31 8.97 13.00
CA GLU A 30 5.01 9.23 12.35
C GLU A 30 4.96 8.67 10.92
N ALA A 31 6.04 8.85 10.15
CA ALA A 31 6.14 8.29 8.80
C ALA A 31 6.14 6.76 8.83
N LEU A 32 6.90 6.15 9.73
CA LEU A 32 6.94 4.70 9.91
C LEU A 32 5.56 4.15 10.32
N LEU A 33 4.89 4.81 11.27
CA LEU A 33 3.56 4.43 11.74
C LEU A 33 2.53 4.54 10.61
N SER A 34 2.59 5.61 9.81
CA SER A 34 1.70 5.81 8.65
C SER A 34 1.83 4.68 7.63
N LEU A 35 3.05 4.23 7.34
CA LEU A 35 3.30 3.08 6.46
C LEU A 35 2.74 1.79 7.04
N LYS A 36 3.03 1.50 8.32
CA LYS A 36 2.58 0.27 8.98
C LYS A 36 1.07 0.20 9.13
N LEU A 37 0.41 1.29 9.48
CA LEU A 37 -1.05 1.37 9.54
C LEU A 37 -1.67 1.16 8.17
N SER A 38 -1.09 1.78 7.14
CA SER A 38 -1.53 1.57 5.75
C SER A 38 -1.43 0.10 5.37
N ASP A 39 -0.27 -0.53 5.57
CA ASP A 39 -0.05 -1.94 5.22
C ASP A 39 -0.93 -2.90 6.02
N ALA A 40 -1.12 -2.66 7.32
CA ALA A 40 -1.92 -3.53 8.19
C ALA A 40 -3.41 -3.48 7.85
N ILE A 41 -3.91 -2.32 7.41
CA ILE A 41 -5.33 -2.09 7.10
C ILE A 41 -5.61 -2.33 5.61
N ARG A 42 -4.58 -2.27 4.75
CA ARG A 42 -4.71 -2.55 3.33
C ARG A 42 -5.23 -3.98 3.18
N ARG A 43 -6.50 -4.09 2.77
CA ARG A 43 -7.07 -5.36 2.36
C ARG A 43 -6.15 -5.91 1.27
N LYS A 44 -5.56 -7.08 1.52
CA LYS A 44 -4.90 -7.84 0.47
C LYS A 44 -6.00 -8.13 -0.55
N ARG A 45 -5.94 -7.44 -1.70
CA ARG A 45 -6.81 -7.78 -2.82
C ARG A 45 -6.51 -9.23 -3.18
N PRO A 46 -7.51 -10.10 -3.31
CA PRO A 46 -7.30 -11.44 -3.84
C PRO A 46 -6.50 -11.35 -5.13
N LEU A 47 -5.57 -12.29 -5.35
CA LEU A 47 -4.76 -12.29 -6.56
C LEU A 47 -5.67 -12.28 -7.80
N GLU A 48 -6.79 -12.98 -7.73
CA GLU A 48 -7.83 -13.05 -8.74
C GLU A 48 -8.42 -11.68 -9.08
N GLU A 49 -8.65 -10.81 -8.08
CA GLU A 49 -9.16 -9.46 -8.29
C GLU A 49 -8.13 -8.62 -9.04
N VAL A 50 -6.86 -8.73 -8.64
CA VAL A 50 -5.73 -8.01 -9.27
C VAL A 50 -5.51 -8.50 -10.69
N MET A 51 -5.48 -9.81 -10.92
CA MET A 51 -5.34 -10.40 -12.25
C MET A 51 -6.49 -10.02 -13.16
N SER A 52 -7.74 -10.03 -12.65
CA SER A 52 -8.91 -9.62 -13.43
C SER A 52 -8.84 -8.15 -13.84
N GLU A 53 -8.38 -7.27 -12.94
CA GLU A 53 -8.15 -5.85 -13.26
C GLU A 53 -7.06 -5.70 -14.34
N MET A 54 -5.95 -6.41 -14.20
CA MET A 54 -4.86 -6.41 -15.17
C MET A 54 -5.33 -6.90 -16.55
N SER A 55 -6.09 -8.00 -16.62
CA SER A 55 -6.65 -8.53 -17.87
C SER A 55 -7.57 -7.51 -18.55
N ARG A 56 -8.47 -6.86 -17.80
CA ARG A 56 -9.34 -5.80 -18.35
C ARG A 56 -8.55 -4.61 -18.89
N ASN A 57 -7.52 -4.18 -18.16
CA ASN A 57 -6.65 -3.09 -18.58
C ASN A 57 -5.81 -3.43 -19.82
N ALA A 58 -5.40 -4.69 -19.96
CA ALA A 58 -4.66 -5.13 -21.13
C ALA A 58 -5.57 -5.16 -22.37
N GLN A 59 -6.77 -5.72 -22.24
CA GLN A 59 -7.77 -5.73 -23.32
C GLN A 59 -8.17 -4.32 -23.76
N SER A 60 -8.39 -3.39 -22.83
CA SER A 60 -8.73 -1.99 -23.17
C SER A 60 -7.59 -1.26 -23.89
N ARG A 61 -6.35 -1.75 -23.76
CA ARG A 61 -5.16 -1.25 -24.45
C ARG A 61 -4.85 -2.00 -25.75
N GLY A 62 -5.73 -2.89 -26.18
CA GLY A 62 -5.61 -3.62 -27.43
C GLY A 62 -4.91 -4.98 -27.33
N LEU A 63 -4.60 -5.48 -26.13
CA LEU A 63 -4.21 -6.88 -25.95
C LEU A 63 -5.46 -7.76 -25.97
N THR A 64 -5.96 -8.05 -27.17
CA THR A 64 -7.09 -8.97 -27.35
C THR A 64 -6.63 -10.42 -27.10
N PRO A 65 -7.55 -11.35 -26.82
CA PRO A 65 -7.21 -12.77 -26.65
C PRO A 65 -6.40 -13.33 -27.82
N GLU A 66 -6.71 -12.93 -29.05
CA GLU A 66 -6.02 -13.39 -30.26
C GLU A 66 -4.57 -12.90 -30.34
N ILE A 67 -4.30 -11.66 -29.92
CA ILE A 67 -2.94 -11.10 -29.85
C ILE A 67 -2.18 -11.73 -28.69
N LEU A 68 -2.85 -12.02 -27.57
CA LEU A 68 -2.23 -12.75 -26.47
C LEU A 68 -1.83 -14.15 -26.90
N ASP A 69 -2.72 -14.86 -27.61
CA ASP A 69 -2.43 -16.19 -28.15
C ASP A 69 -1.28 -16.13 -29.15
N SER A 70 -1.23 -15.14 -30.05
CA SER A 70 -0.08 -14.99 -30.96
C SER A 70 1.22 -14.78 -30.20
N ILE A 71 1.24 -13.96 -29.15
CA ILE A 71 2.46 -13.73 -28.33
C ILE A 71 2.89 -15.00 -27.57
N LEU A 72 1.93 -15.79 -27.08
CA LEU A 72 2.23 -16.99 -26.28
C LEU A 72 2.61 -18.21 -27.12
N PHE A 73 2.15 -18.25 -28.38
CA PHE A 73 2.32 -19.39 -29.29
C PHE A 73 3.10 -19.05 -30.56
N ASP A 74 3.63 -17.83 -30.70
CA ASP A 74 4.70 -17.51 -31.66
C ASP A 74 5.99 -18.22 -31.21
N GLU A 75 6.48 -19.16 -32.04
CA GLU A 75 7.85 -19.70 -31.96
C GLU A 75 8.88 -18.73 -32.56
#